data_AF-A0A8B7YC22-F1
#
_entry.id   AF-A0A8B7YC22-F1
#
_cell.length_a   1.000
_cell.length_b   1.000
_cell.length_c   1.000
_cell.angle_alpha   90.00
_cell.angle_beta   90.00
_cell.angle_gamma   90.00
#
_symmetry.space_group_name_H-M   'P 1'
#
loop_
_entity.id
_entity.type
_entity.pdbx_description
1 polymer ?
#
loop_
_entity_poly.entity_id
_entity_poly.type
_entity_poly.pdbx_seq_one_letter_code
_entity_poly.pdbx_strand_id
1 'polypeptide(L)'
;MVTAPLWRVTEAPGHILDMCNIYSKMHIFFKEILDSDEKLVNFIKCRSTCFDESLIVKDEVFESLSSEWQNDDITLSMMQHTLIALQQLTSRVTADYLPGRKYHKMTRSTSFKTQTASVPKHNILPERIFGYLDHLIKKRPNASAIANEAQVMSVFNKTSHFISSLGQERMAEMISSVIGKPTKELREKAKQREKLRHEALVKKQQEKQNQLEKSQKLKLKRKEELTNVIIDASLWQSNQQVDDKMDQCESDRERYQACKNQIKFRREVLHQYLPDDKKIKFSDQGAKKDWTAMRDHLYKFIEAASSVASSKYVCLHVFPWQYIINTIVILKDKLHSFCCVNLKKIVD
;
A
#
# COMPACT_ATOMS: atom_id res chain seq x y z
N MET A 1 -5.19 15.06 26.38
CA MET A 1 -5.31 16.34 25.62
C MET A 1 -5.71 16.18 24.17
N VAL A 2 -5.13 15.22 23.41
CA VAL A 2 -5.48 15.03 21.99
C VAL A 2 -6.22 13.70 21.75
N THR A 3 -5.69 12.59 22.26
CA THR A 3 -6.17 11.23 21.96
C THR A 3 -7.56 10.94 22.52
N ALA A 4 -7.78 11.21 23.81
CA ALA A 4 -9.07 10.95 24.45
C ALA A 4 -10.20 11.85 23.89
N PRO A 5 -10.03 13.17 23.70
CA PRO A 5 -11.03 13.99 23.03
C PRO A 5 -11.32 13.53 21.59
N LEU A 6 -10.29 13.16 20.82
CA LEU A 6 -10.49 12.60 19.48
C LEU A 6 -11.35 11.34 19.51
N TRP A 7 -11.10 10.43 20.47
CA TRP A 7 -11.90 9.22 20.65
C TRP A 7 -13.37 9.54 20.96
N ARG A 8 -13.62 10.46 21.89
CA ARG A 8 -14.98 10.88 22.25
C ARG A 8 -15.73 11.46 21.05
N VAL A 9 -15.04 12.25 20.22
CA VAL A 9 -15.62 12.81 18.98
C VAL A 9 -15.94 11.72 17.96
N THR A 10 -15.11 10.69 17.84
CA THR A 10 -15.39 9.57 16.93
C THR A 10 -16.50 8.65 17.42
N GLU A 11 -16.70 8.52 18.74
CA GLU A 11 -17.79 7.72 19.33
C GLU A 11 -19.13 8.48 19.38
N ALA A 12 -19.08 9.82 19.44
CA ALA A 12 -20.27 10.65 19.43
C ALA A 12 -21.14 10.39 18.17
N PRO A 13 -22.47 10.54 18.23
CA PRO A 13 -23.31 10.44 17.05
C PRO A 13 -22.92 11.49 16.00
N GLY A 14 -22.96 11.12 14.72
CA GLY A 14 -22.60 12.01 13.61
C GLY A 14 -22.14 11.27 12.37
N HIS A 15 -21.89 11.99 11.29
CA HIS A 15 -21.51 11.42 10.01
C HIS A 15 -19.98 11.29 9.89
N ILE A 16 -19.49 10.26 9.21
CA ILE A 16 -18.04 10.05 8.99
C ILE A 16 -17.34 11.24 8.31
N LEU A 17 -18.06 11.97 7.46
CA LEU A 17 -17.52 13.15 6.79
C LEU A 17 -17.35 14.36 7.70
N ASP A 18 -17.96 14.38 8.88
CA ASP A 18 -17.75 15.45 9.87
C ASP A 18 -16.30 15.43 10.37
N MET A 19 -15.65 14.26 10.33
CA MET A 19 -14.23 14.09 10.65
C MET A 19 -13.31 14.88 9.72
N CYS A 20 -13.73 15.22 8.50
CA CYS A 20 -12.95 16.07 7.59
C CYS A 20 -12.62 17.44 8.23
N ASN A 21 -13.61 18.03 8.94
CA ASN A 21 -13.43 19.33 9.59
C ASN A 21 -12.54 19.19 10.82
N ILE A 22 -12.73 18.13 11.61
CA ILE A 22 -11.95 17.86 12.83
C ILE A 22 -10.48 17.64 12.48
N TYR A 23 -10.18 16.79 11.49
CA TYR A 23 -8.80 16.58 11.05
C TYR A 23 -8.18 17.86 10.49
N SER A 24 -8.94 18.65 9.73
CA SER A 24 -8.44 19.94 9.22
C SER A 24 -8.07 20.90 10.37
N LYS A 25 -8.93 21.02 11.39
CA LYS A 25 -8.65 21.82 12.60
C LYS A 25 -7.41 21.33 13.34
N MET A 26 -7.29 20.01 13.53
CA MET A 26 -6.12 19.42 14.19
C MET A 26 -4.82 19.71 13.44
N HIS A 27 -4.85 19.65 12.10
CA HIS A 27 -3.68 19.93 11.27
C HIS A 27 -3.22 21.38 11.35
N ILE A 28 -4.16 22.31 11.31
CA ILE A 28 -3.88 23.74 11.50
C ILE A 28 -3.31 23.97 12.90
N PHE A 29 -3.96 23.41 13.93
CA PHE A 29 -3.56 23.56 15.31
C PHE A 29 -2.15 23.02 15.60
N PHE A 30 -1.81 21.82 15.12
CA PHE A 30 -0.46 21.28 15.30
C PHE A 30 0.60 22.12 14.60
N LYS A 31 0.29 22.67 13.42
CA LYS A 31 1.21 23.56 12.73
C LYS A 31 1.42 24.84 13.54
N GLU A 32 0.35 25.46 14.00
CA GLU A 32 0.41 26.69 14.79
C GLU A 32 1.15 26.52 16.11
N ILE A 33 1.03 25.37 16.78
CA ILE A 33 1.78 25.08 18.01
C ILE A 33 3.26 24.87 17.73
N LEU A 34 3.61 24.18 16.65
CA LEU A 34 5.00 23.90 16.30
C LEU A 34 5.73 25.15 15.79
N ASP A 35 5.00 26.19 15.35
CA ASP A 35 5.56 27.45 14.89
C ASP A 35 6.01 28.39 16.04
N SER A 36 5.64 28.12 17.30
CA SER A 36 5.99 28.98 18.45
C SER A 36 6.07 28.21 19.78
N ASP A 37 7.19 28.35 20.47
CA ASP A 37 7.42 27.73 21.79
C ASP A 37 6.41 28.20 22.85
N GLU A 38 5.94 29.45 22.78
CA GLU A 38 4.91 29.97 23.68
C GLU A 38 3.57 29.22 23.51
N LYS A 39 3.19 28.91 22.27
CA LYS A 39 1.97 28.14 21.97
C LYS A 39 2.14 26.69 22.41
N LEU A 40 3.34 26.13 22.30
CA LEU A 40 3.66 24.80 22.82
C LEU A 40 3.52 24.73 24.35
N VAL A 41 4.06 25.71 25.07
CA VAL A 41 3.89 25.81 26.53
C VAL A 41 2.41 25.94 26.90
N ASN A 42 1.66 26.78 26.18
CA ASN A 42 0.22 26.94 26.40
C ASN A 42 -0.58 25.66 26.11
N PHE A 43 -0.15 24.86 25.13
CA PHE A 43 -0.72 23.54 24.89
C PHE A 43 -0.39 22.57 26.02
N ILE A 44 0.86 22.51 26.50
CA ILE A 44 1.26 21.62 27.61
C ILE A 44 0.48 21.95 28.89
N LYS A 45 0.33 23.25 29.20
CA LYS A 45 -0.47 23.73 30.35
C LYS A 45 -1.99 23.69 30.09
N CYS A 46 -2.44 23.12 28.96
CA CYS A 46 -3.84 23.00 28.57
C CYS A 46 -4.65 24.31 28.54
N ARG A 47 -3.98 25.41 28.21
CA ARG A 47 -4.60 26.71 27.94
C ARG A 47 -5.07 26.83 26.48
N SER A 48 -4.54 25.98 25.60
CA SER A 48 -4.89 25.93 24.18
C SER A 48 -5.19 24.49 23.76
N THR A 49 -6.33 24.26 23.10
CA THR A 49 -6.79 22.92 22.71
C THR A 49 -7.42 22.95 21.31
N CYS A 50 -7.27 21.87 20.53
CA CYS A 50 -7.95 21.71 19.23
C CYS A 50 -9.38 21.17 19.32
N PHE A 51 -9.82 20.82 20.52
CA PHE A 51 -11.13 20.23 20.80
C PHE A 51 -11.86 21.09 21.84
N ASP A 52 -13.19 21.00 21.82
CA ASP A 52 -14.06 21.68 22.77
C ASP A 52 -13.75 21.22 24.21
N GLU A 53 -13.79 22.14 25.17
CA GLU A 53 -13.44 21.87 26.58
C GLU A 53 -14.30 20.77 27.21
N SER A 54 -15.57 20.65 26.77
CA SER A 54 -16.49 19.60 27.23
C SER A 54 -16.00 18.18 26.93
N LEU A 55 -15.09 18.02 25.96
CA LEU A 55 -14.50 16.74 25.60
C LEU A 55 -13.23 16.43 26.40
N ILE A 56 -12.78 17.34 27.26
CA ILE A 56 -11.56 17.20 28.06
C ILE A 56 -11.97 16.95 29.50
N VAL A 57 -11.70 15.74 29.98
CA VAL A 57 -11.90 15.38 31.39
C VAL A 57 -10.61 15.76 32.13
N LYS A 58 -10.74 16.63 33.14
CA LYS A 58 -9.66 17.05 34.03
C LYS A 58 -9.77 16.24 35.32
N ASP A 59 -9.13 15.07 35.32
CA ASP A 59 -9.01 14.20 36.49
C ASP A 59 -7.73 14.53 37.28
N GLU A 60 -7.53 13.87 38.42
CA GLU A 60 -6.34 14.05 39.27
C GLU A 60 -5.03 13.81 38.49
N VAL A 61 -5.06 12.89 37.51
CA VAL A 61 -3.92 12.59 36.64
C VAL A 61 -3.62 13.77 35.72
N PHE A 62 -4.65 14.38 35.14
CA PHE A 62 -4.51 15.56 34.29
C PHE A 62 -3.92 16.75 35.06
N GLU A 63 -4.40 17.01 36.28
CA GLU A 63 -3.89 18.09 37.12
C GLU A 63 -2.43 17.83 37.53
N SER A 64 -2.09 16.59 37.88
CA SER A 64 -0.70 16.20 38.16
C SER A 64 0.22 16.40 36.96
N LEU A 65 -0.24 16.08 35.74
CA LEU A 65 0.56 16.23 34.51
C LEU A 65 0.70 17.68 34.04
N SER A 66 -0.18 18.57 34.50
CA SER A 66 -0.20 20.00 34.12
C SER A 66 0.50 20.89 35.16
N SER A 67 0.88 20.32 36.31
CA SER A 67 1.61 20.99 37.38
C SER A 67 3.09 21.21 37.02
N GLU A 68 3.70 22.24 37.58
CA GLU A 68 5.10 22.58 37.30
C GLU A 68 6.06 21.52 37.85
N TRP A 69 7.04 21.14 37.04
CA TRP A 69 8.01 20.11 37.42
C TRP A 69 9.45 20.53 37.11
N GLN A 70 10.39 19.93 37.85
CA GLN A 70 11.81 20.29 37.80
C GLN A 70 12.47 20.03 36.44
N ASN A 71 11.89 19.17 35.60
CA ASN A 71 12.42 18.80 34.29
C ASN A 71 11.50 19.24 33.12
N ASP A 72 10.77 20.34 33.31
CA ASP A 72 9.84 20.85 32.27
C ASP A 72 10.57 21.18 30.96
N ASP A 73 11.81 21.66 31.01
CA ASP A 73 12.62 21.96 29.81
C ASP A 73 12.88 20.71 28.95
N ILE A 74 13.23 19.59 29.59
CA ILE A 74 13.46 18.31 28.91
C ILE A 74 12.13 17.79 28.36
N THR A 75 11.07 17.88 29.15
CA THR A 75 9.72 17.42 28.78
C THR A 75 9.18 18.21 27.60
N LEU A 76 9.44 19.51 27.53
CA LEU A 76 9.07 20.39 26.42
C LEU A 76 9.77 19.98 25.13
N SER A 77 11.08 19.73 25.20
CA SER A 77 11.84 19.22 24.05
C SER A 77 11.31 17.87 23.55
N MET A 78 11.01 16.94 24.46
CA MET A 78 10.43 15.64 24.11
C MET A 78 9.02 15.78 23.50
N MET A 79 8.20 16.70 24.02
CA MET A 79 6.87 16.96 23.48
C MET A 79 6.92 17.61 22.10
N GLN A 80 7.86 18.51 21.85
CA GLN A 80 8.05 19.10 20.53
C GLN A 80 8.33 18.01 19.49
N HIS A 81 9.28 17.09 19.76
CA HIS A 81 9.57 15.96 18.88
C HIS A 81 8.37 15.03 18.69
N THR A 82 7.63 14.76 19.77
CA THR A 82 6.43 13.92 19.74
C THR A 82 5.33 14.56 18.89
N LEU A 83 5.12 15.88 19.00
CA LEU A 83 4.14 16.62 18.22
C LEU A 83 4.51 16.69 16.73
N ILE A 84 5.80 16.85 16.40
CA ILE A 84 6.28 16.75 15.01
C ILE A 84 5.94 15.37 14.44
N ALA A 85 6.27 14.30 15.17
CA ALA A 85 5.95 12.94 14.76
C ALA A 85 4.43 12.72 14.61
N LEU A 86 3.63 13.26 15.54
CA LEU A 86 2.18 13.18 15.51
C LEU A 86 1.58 13.95 14.32
N GLN A 87 2.09 15.14 14.02
CA GLN A 87 1.66 15.94 12.87
C GLN A 87 1.99 15.22 11.55
N GLN A 88 3.18 14.64 11.43
CA GLN A 88 3.57 13.85 10.26
C GLN A 88 2.73 12.58 10.11
N LEU A 89 2.46 11.88 11.21
CA LEU A 89 1.63 10.68 11.22
C LEU A 89 0.19 11.02 10.82
N THR A 90 -0.42 12.00 11.48
CA THR A 90 -1.79 12.42 11.19
C THR A 90 -1.91 12.92 9.75
N SER A 91 -0.89 13.60 9.21
CA SER A 91 -0.92 14.10 7.81
C SER A 91 -0.96 12.96 6.81
N ARG A 92 -0.24 11.87 7.10
CA ARG A 92 -0.22 10.67 6.26
C ARG A 92 -1.50 9.87 6.39
N VAL A 93 -1.96 9.62 7.62
CA VAL A 93 -3.13 8.76 7.89
C VAL A 93 -4.44 9.43 7.47
N THR A 94 -4.57 10.75 7.67
CA THR A 94 -5.81 11.48 7.36
C THR A 94 -5.74 12.23 6.03
N ALA A 95 -4.73 11.94 5.20
CA ALA A 95 -4.48 12.62 3.92
C ALA A 95 -5.73 12.73 3.03
N ASP A 96 -6.56 11.70 2.98
CA ASP A 96 -7.76 11.70 2.14
C ASP A 96 -8.92 12.56 2.65
N TYR A 97 -8.89 12.94 3.94
CA TYR A 97 -9.91 13.76 4.61
C TYR A 97 -9.58 15.27 4.58
N LEU A 98 -8.35 15.62 4.17
CA LEU A 98 -7.89 16.99 4.09
C LEU A 98 -8.51 17.79 2.93
N PRO A 99 -8.49 19.13 2.98
CA PRO A 99 -9.05 19.97 1.93
C PRO A 99 -8.53 19.61 0.54
N GLY A 100 -9.44 19.51 -0.44
CA GLY A 100 -9.12 19.15 -1.83
C GLY A 100 -8.90 17.65 -2.11
N ARG A 101 -8.99 16.79 -1.09
CA ARG A 101 -8.76 15.34 -1.23
C ARG A 101 -10.07 14.56 -1.39
N LYS A 102 -9.97 13.23 -1.50
CA LYS A 102 -11.06 12.35 -1.94
C LYS A 102 -12.33 12.50 -1.09
N TYR A 103 -12.21 12.36 0.24
CA TYR A 103 -13.38 12.39 1.13
C TYR A 103 -13.85 13.81 1.41
N HIS A 104 -12.94 14.79 1.44
CA HIS A 104 -13.33 16.20 1.58
C HIS A 104 -14.20 16.71 0.41
N LYS A 105 -13.90 16.29 -0.83
CA LYS A 105 -14.74 16.60 -2.00
C LYS A 105 -16.14 15.98 -1.88
N MET A 106 -16.24 14.80 -1.28
CA MET A 106 -17.50 14.07 -1.10
C MET A 106 -18.41 14.71 -0.05
N THR A 107 -17.89 15.54 0.86
CA THR A 107 -18.71 16.32 1.82
C THR A 107 -19.76 17.21 1.14
N ARG A 108 -19.53 17.61 -0.12
CA ARG A 108 -20.48 18.42 -0.92
C ARG A 108 -21.51 17.58 -1.68
N SER A 109 -21.33 16.26 -1.76
CA SER A 109 -22.23 15.36 -2.49
C SER A 109 -23.35 14.87 -1.56
N THR A 110 -24.58 15.27 -1.84
CA THR A 110 -25.76 14.82 -1.08
C THR A 110 -26.04 13.33 -1.27
N SER A 111 -25.81 12.79 -2.47
CA SER A 111 -26.01 11.36 -2.76
C SER A 111 -25.04 10.45 -2.01
N PHE A 112 -23.79 10.88 -1.83
CA PHE A 112 -22.83 10.10 -1.06
C PHE A 112 -23.20 10.10 0.43
N LYS A 113 -23.59 11.26 0.99
CA LYS A 113 -24.05 11.38 2.38
C LYS A 113 -25.24 10.48 2.68
N THR A 114 -26.21 10.38 1.79
CA THR A 114 -27.38 9.51 2.00
C THR A 114 -26.99 8.03 1.94
N GLN A 115 -26.11 7.64 1.03
CA GLN A 115 -25.61 6.26 0.92
C GLN A 115 -24.78 5.83 2.14
N THR A 116 -24.02 6.75 2.74
CA THR A 116 -23.14 6.45 3.88
C THR A 116 -23.73 6.83 5.24
N ALA A 117 -25.02 7.19 5.31
CA ALA A 117 -25.63 7.69 6.53
C ALA A 117 -25.58 6.70 7.71
N SER A 118 -25.59 5.40 7.42
CA SER A 118 -25.54 4.33 8.42
C SER A 118 -24.13 3.90 8.83
N VAL A 119 -23.08 4.46 8.20
CA VAL A 119 -21.71 4.04 8.44
C VAL A 119 -21.18 4.69 9.72
N PRO A 120 -20.71 3.91 10.71
CA PRO A 120 -20.12 4.47 11.92
C PRO A 120 -18.80 5.17 11.62
N LYS A 121 -18.40 6.11 12.47
CA LYS A 121 -17.16 6.86 12.31
C LYS A 121 -15.89 6.07 12.61
N HIS A 122 -16.03 4.89 13.24
CA HIS A 122 -14.93 4.07 13.72
C HIS A 122 -15.05 2.61 13.27
N ASN A 123 -13.93 1.88 13.27
CA ASN A 123 -13.83 0.46 12.91
C ASN A 123 -13.85 -0.49 14.12
N ILE A 124 -14.19 -0.04 15.33
CA ILE A 124 -14.12 -0.84 16.57
C ILE A 124 -14.83 -2.20 16.45
N LEU A 125 -16.05 -2.23 15.89
CA LEU A 125 -16.82 -3.47 15.77
C LEU A 125 -16.13 -4.47 14.81
N PRO A 126 -15.77 -4.10 13.57
CA PRO A 126 -14.94 -4.94 12.70
C PRO A 126 -13.65 -5.43 13.37
N GLU A 127 -12.88 -4.56 14.02
CA GLU A 127 -11.63 -4.94 14.70
C GLU A 127 -11.87 -5.97 15.81
N ARG A 128 -12.93 -5.78 16.61
CA ARG A 128 -13.29 -6.73 17.66
C ARG A 128 -13.70 -8.08 17.07
N ILE A 129 -14.44 -8.08 15.96
CA ILE A 129 -14.82 -9.31 15.24
C ILE A 129 -13.58 -10.03 14.73
N PHE A 130 -12.65 -9.33 14.09
CA PHE A 130 -11.42 -9.93 13.57
C PHE A 130 -10.50 -10.42 14.69
N GLY A 131 -10.36 -9.66 15.77
CA GLY A 131 -9.57 -10.09 16.93
C GLY A 131 -10.14 -11.35 17.57
N TYR A 132 -11.47 -11.45 17.70
CA TYR A 132 -12.11 -12.66 18.22
C TYR A 132 -11.96 -13.84 17.25
N LEU A 133 -12.12 -13.61 15.94
CA LEU A 133 -11.93 -14.65 14.93
C LEU A 133 -10.47 -15.16 14.92
N ASP A 134 -9.48 -14.28 15.01
CA ASP A 134 -8.06 -14.66 15.09
C ASP A 134 -7.78 -15.52 16.32
N HIS A 135 -8.35 -15.14 17.47
CA HIS A 135 -8.30 -15.96 18.68
C HIS A 135 -8.91 -17.36 18.46
N LEU A 136 -10.06 -17.45 17.79
CA LEU A 136 -10.70 -18.75 17.50
C LEU A 136 -9.86 -19.61 16.57
N ILE A 137 -9.27 -19.04 15.53
CA ILE A 137 -8.41 -19.75 14.58
C ILE A 137 -7.19 -20.33 15.31
N LYS A 138 -6.56 -19.55 16.20
CA LYS A 138 -5.42 -20.00 17.01
C LYS A 138 -5.81 -21.09 18.01
N LYS A 139 -6.94 -20.94 18.69
CA LYS A 139 -7.40 -21.88 19.71
C LYS A 139 -7.95 -23.19 19.12
N ARG A 140 -8.52 -23.13 17.92
CA ARG A 140 -9.23 -24.23 17.25
C ARG A 140 -8.83 -24.31 15.78
N PRO A 141 -7.58 -24.70 15.45
CA PRO A 141 -7.10 -24.71 14.08
C PRO A 141 -7.85 -25.71 13.18
N ASN A 142 -8.37 -26.79 13.77
CA ASN A 142 -9.15 -27.81 13.06
C ASN A 142 -10.65 -27.46 12.92
N ALA A 143 -11.10 -26.32 13.47
CA ALA A 143 -12.49 -25.90 13.33
C ALA A 143 -12.76 -25.37 11.91
N SER A 144 -13.87 -25.80 11.33
CA SER A 144 -14.32 -25.26 10.04
C SER A 144 -14.60 -23.76 10.12
N ALA A 145 -14.42 -23.04 9.01
CA ALA A 145 -14.76 -21.62 8.90
C ALA A 145 -16.21 -21.32 9.31
N ILE A 146 -17.14 -22.21 8.97
CA ILE A 146 -18.58 -22.10 9.31
C ILE A 146 -18.77 -22.16 10.83
N ALA A 147 -18.06 -23.06 11.52
CA ALA A 147 -18.15 -23.17 12.97
C ALA A 147 -17.61 -21.91 13.67
N ASN A 148 -16.49 -21.37 13.17
CA ASN A 148 -15.92 -20.12 13.70
C ASN A 148 -16.83 -18.92 13.43
N GLU A 149 -17.40 -18.81 12.23
CA GLU A 149 -18.38 -17.77 11.87
C GLU A 149 -19.62 -17.84 12.76
N ALA A 150 -20.19 -19.03 12.95
CA ALA A 150 -21.34 -19.24 13.83
C ALA A 150 -21.04 -18.80 15.27
N GLN A 151 -19.84 -19.08 15.78
CA GLN A 151 -19.44 -18.68 17.12
C GLN A 151 -19.23 -17.16 17.23
N VAL A 152 -18.62 -16.53 16.23
CA VAL A 152 -18.52 -15.06 16.15
C VAL A 152 -19.92 -14.46 16.18
N MET A 153 -20.81 -14.87 15.27
CA MET A 153 -22.17 -14.37 15.22
C MET A 153 -22.92 -14.57 16.53
N SER A 154 -22.77 -15.74 17.16
CA SER A 154 -23.42 -16.07 18.44
C SER A 154 -23.00 -15.10 19.56
N VAL A 155 -21.72 -14.77 19.66
CA VAL A 155 -21.20 -13.85 20.68
C VAL A 155 -21.62 -12.41 20.42
N PHE A 156 -21.42 -11.91 19.20
CA PHE A 156 -21.68 -10.51 18.88
C PHE A 156 -23.19 -10.18 18.82
N ASN A 157 -24.03 -11.14 18.43
CA ASN A 157 -25.48 -10.99 18.47
C ASN A 157 -26.09 -11.34 19.83
N LYS A 158 -25.26 -11.68 20.84
CA LYS A 158 -25.69 -12.13 22.17
C LYS A 158 -26.73 -13.26 22.11
N THR A 159 -26.56 -14.18 21.16
CA THR A 159 -27.55 -15.21 20.85
C THR A 159 -27.83 -16.12 22.05
N SER A 160 -26.81 -16.43 22.88
CA SER A 160 -27.01 -17.19 24.12
C SER A 160 -27.94 -16.45 25.08
N HIS A 161 -27.69 -15.18 25.34
CA HIS A 161 -28.53 -14.34 26.19
C HIS A 161 -29.96 -14.22 25.62
N PHE A 162 -30.09 -14.01 24.30
CA PHE A 162 -31.39 -13.98 23.65
C PHE A 162 -32.16 -15.28 23.86
N ILE A 163 -31.53 -16.44 23.63
CA ILE A 163 -32.17 -17.74 23.84
C ILE A 163 -32.56 -17.92 25.30
N SER A 164 -31.69 -17.57 26.25
CA SER A 164 -31.98 -17.65 27.69
C SER A 164 -33.08 -16.69 28.15
N SER A 165 -33.30 -15.59 27.43
CA SER A 165 -34.40 -14.64 27.71
C SER A 165 -35.75 -15.11 27.16
N LEU A 166 -35.78 -16.14 26.31
CA LEU A 166 -37.03 -16.78 25.87
C LEU A 166 -37.52 -17.73 26.97
N GLY A 167 -38.84 -17.83 27.13
CA GLY A 167 -39.44 -18.87 27.98
C GLY A 167 -39.07 -20.28 27.51
N GLN A 168 -39.06 -21.25 28.42
CA GLN A 168 -38.59 -22.62 28.17
C GLN A 168 -39.27 -23.28 26.96
N GLU A 169 -40.59 -23.05 26.80
CA GLU A 169 -41.38 -23.61 25.69
C GLU A 169 -40.91 -23.08 24.32
N ARG A 170 -40.75 -21.75 24.21
CA ARG A 170 -40.32 -21.08 22.96
C ARG A 170 -38.85 -21.37 22.63
N MET A 171 -38.01 -21.56 23.65
CA MET A 171 -36.63 -22.03 23.49
C MET A 171 -36.60 -23.45 22.89
N ALA A 172 -37.40 -24.37 23.44
CA ALA A 172 -37.48 -25.75 22.97
C ALA A 172 -38.00 -25.83 21.53
N GLU A 173 -39.04 -25.05 21.19
CA GLU A 173 -39.57 -24.93 19.83
C GLU A 173 -38.52 -24.42 18.84
N MET A 174 -37.75 -23.39 19.21
CA MET A 174 -36.72 -22.83 18.34
C MET A 174 -35.59 -23.83 18.10
N ILE A 175 -35.14 -24.54 19.14
CA ILE A 175 -34.11 -25.57 19.03
C ILE A 175 -34.59 -26.74 18.16
N SER A 176 -35.81 -27.24 18.37
CA SER A 176 -36.37 -28.35 17.58
C SER A 176 -36.52 -27.97 16.10
N SER A 177 -36.89 -26.72 15.80
CA SER A 177 -36.99 -26.20 14.43
C SER A 177 -35.66 -26.15 13.67
N VAL A 178 -34.52 -26.12 14.39
CA VAL A 178 -33.17 -26.11 13.81
C VAL A 178 -32.60 -27.52 13.69
N ILE A 179 -32.82 -28.36 14.71
CA ILE A 179 -32.36 -29.76 14.72
C ILE A 179 -33.06 -30.59 13.62
N GLY A 180 -34.32 -30.29 13.31
CA GLY A 180 -35.12 -31.01 12.31
C GLY A 180 -34.93 -30.57 10.85
N LYS A 181 -34.19 -29.50 10.57
CA LYS A 181 -33.98 -29.04 9.18
C LYS A 181 -32.91 -29.88 8.47
N PRO A 182 -33.02 -30.13 7.16
CA PRO A 182 -32.06 -30.92 6.41
C PRO A 182 -30.72 -30.20 6.36
N THR A 183 -29.88 -30.49 7.36
CA THR A 183 -28.51 -29.97 7.49
C THR A 183 -27.67 -30.35 6.27
N LYS A 184 -28.09 -31.41 5.56
CA LYS A 184 -27.46 -31.91 4.33
C LYS A 184 -27.49 -30.87 3.21
N GLU A 185 -28.63 -30.23 2.93
CA GLU A 185 -28.73 -29.22 1.87
C GLU A 185 -27.88 -27.99 2.18
N LEU A 186 -27.87 -27.54 3.43
CA LEU A 186 -27.03 -26.42 3.87
C LEU A 186 -25.54 -26.75 3.76
N ARG A 187 -25.14 -27.98 4.11
CA ARG A 187 -23.76 -28.48 3.95
C ARG A 187 -23.37 -28.61 2.49
N GLU A 188 -24.26 -29.10 1.63
CA GLU A 188 -24.03 -29.20 0.18
C GLU A 188 -23.89 -27.81 -0.47
N LYS A 189 -24.79 -26.87 -0.14
CA LYS A 189 -24.66 -25.46 -0.56
C LYS A 189 -23.35 -24.85 -0.05
N ALA A 190 -22.91 -25.16 1.16
CA ALA A 190 -21.63 -24.69 1.68
C ALA A 190 -20.44 -25.26 0.89
N LYS A 191 -20.40 -26.58 0.64
CA LYS A 191 -19.37 -27.23 -0.18
C LYS A 191 -19.33 -26.68 -1.61
N GLN A 192 -20.49 -26.45 -2.22
CA GLN A 192 -20.58 -25.84 -3.56
C GLN A 192 -20.00 -24.43 -3.58
N ARG A 193 -20.34 -23.60 -2.58
CA ARG A 193 -19.77 -22.24 -2.46
C ARG A 193 -18.25 -22.26 -2.29
N GLU A 194 -17.73 -23.19 -1.50
CA GLU A 194 -16.28 -23.36 -1.31
C GLU A 194 -15.59 -23.79 -2.60
N LYS A 195 -16.16 -24.75 -3.33
CA LYS A 195 -15.66 -25.20 -4.63
C LYS A 195 -15.60 -24.05 -5.64
N LEU A 196 -16.69 -23.29 -5.78
CA LEU A 196 -16.76 -22.13 -6.68
C LEU A 196 -15.74 -21.05 -6.31
N ARG A 197 -15.54 -20.78 -5.01
CA ARG A 197 -14.50 -19.84 -4.54
C ARG A 197 -13.11 -20.33 -4.90
N HIS A 198 -12.82 -21.62 -4.69
CA HIS A 198 -11.53 -22.20 -5.00
C HIS A 198 -11.25 -22.14 -6.51
N GLU A 199 -12.21 -22.52 -7.35
CA GLU A 199 -12.11 -22.43 -8.82
C GLU A 199 -11.87 -20.98 -9.28
N ALA A 200 -12.57 -20.00 -8.70
CA ALA A 200 -12.38 -18.59 -9.00
C ALA A 200 -10.98 -18.08 -8.62
N LEU A 201 -10.44 -18.51 -7.48
CA LEU A 201 -9.08 -18.17 -7.04
C LEU A 201 -8.03 -18.77 -7.97
N VAL A 202 -8.16 -20.04 -8.32
CA VAL A 202 -7.26 -20.73 -9.26
C VAL A 202 -7.29 -20.04 -10.62
N LYS A 203 -8.48 -19.73 -11.15
CA LYS A 203 -8.62 -19.00 -12.43
C LYS A 203 -7.94 -17.64 -12.39
N LYS A 204 -8.16 -16.85 -11.33
CA LYS A 204 -7.52 -15.53 -11.15
C LYS A 204 -6.00 -15.64 -11.07
N GLN A 205 -5.48 -16.67 -10.42
CA GLN A 205 -4.05 -16.93 -10.33
C GLN A 205 -3.46 -17.31 -11.71
N GLN A 206 -4.15 -18.18 -12.46
CA GLN A 206 -3.78 -18.55 -13.82
C GLN A 206 -3.82 -17.35 -14.77
N GLU A 207 -4.84 -16.50 -14.70
CA GLU A 207 -4.93 -15.27 -15.50
C GLU A 207 -3.75 -14.34 -15.23
N LYS A 208 -3.38 -14.16 -13.95
CA LYS A 208 -2.22 -13.35 -13.57
C LYS A 208 -0.91 -13.95 -14.09
N GLN A 209 -0.76 -15.27 -14.00
CA GLN A 209 0.41 -15.98 -14.51
C GLN A 209 0.51 -15.86 -16.04
N ASN A 210 -0.59 -16.08 -16.75
CA ASN A 210 -0.67 -15.94 -18.21
C ASN A 210 -0.37 -14.50 -18.66
N GLN A 211 -0.83 -13.49 -17.92
CA GLN A 211 -0.51 -12.08 -18.21
C GLN A 211 0.98 -11.80 -18.01
N LEU A 212 1.57 -12.32 -16.94
CA LEU A 212 3.01 -12.20 -16.67
C LEU A 212 3.83 -12.86 -17.78
N GLU A 213 3.50 -14.09 -18.16
CA GLU A 213 4.18 -14.81 -19.24
C GLU A 213 4.03 -14.12 -20.60
N LYS A 214 2.82 -13.63 -20.93
CA LYS A 214 2.62 -12.83 -22.15
C LYS A 214 3.47 -11.57 -22.14
N SER A 215 3.52 -10.86 -21.01
CA SER A 215 4.35 -9.65 -20.85
C SER A 215 5.84 -9.96 -20.99
N GLN A 216 6.30 -11.06 -20.39
CA GLN A 216 7.70 -11.51 -20.49
C GLN A 216 8.06 -11.94 -21.91
N LYS A 217 7.23 -12.74 -22.58
CA LYS A 217 7.42 -13.13 -23.99
C LYS A 217 7.47 -11.91 -24.91
N LEU A 218 6.59 -10.93 -24.70
CA LEU A 218 6.61 -9.68 -25.48
C LEU A 218 7.89 -8.86 -25.24
N LYS A 219 8.36 -8.78 -23.98
CA LYS A 219 9.63 -8.12 -23.67
C LYS A 219 10.82 -8.83 -24.31
N LEU A 220 10.84 -10.16 -24.29
CA LEU A 220 11.90 -10.95 -24.91
C LEU A 220 11.92 -10.75 -26.42
N LYS A 221 10.78 -10.89 -27.10
CA LYS A 221 10.66 -10.64 -28.55
C LYS A 221 11.14 -9.23 -28.94
N ARG A 222 10.77 -8.20 -28.18
CA ARG A 222 11.25 -6.83 -28.43
C ARG A 222 12.78 -6.72 -28.29
N LYS A 223 13.37 -7.40 -27.30
CA LYS A 223 14.83 -7.43 -27.14
C LYS A 223 15.50 -8.18 -28.30
N GLU A 224 14.93 -9.29 -28.76
CA GLU A 224 15.42 -10.04 -29.93
C GLU A 224 15.36 -9.19 -31.20
N GLU A 225 14.22 -8.54 -31.48
CA GLU A 225 14.05 -7.63 -32.61
C GLU A 225 15.09 -6.49 -32.59
N LEU A 226 15.29 -5.84 -31.44
CA LEU A 226 16.31 -4.80 -31.28
C LEU A 226 17.73 -5.35 -31.46
N THR A 227 17.99 -6.59 -31.06
CA THR A 227 19.30 -7.24 -31.20
C THR A 227 19.58 -7.53 -32.67
N ASN A 228 18.62 -8.08 -33.41
CA ASN A 228 18.77 -8.36 -34.84
C ASN A 228 19.06 -7.08 -35.64
N VAL A 229 18.32 -6.01 -35.38
CA VAL A 229 18.53 -4.70 -36.03
C VAL A 229 19.95 -4.15 -35.79
N ILE A 230 20.51 -4.38 -34.60
CA ILE A 230 21.85 -3.88 -34.24
C ILE A 230 22.96 -4.80 -34.75
N ILE A 231 22.70 -6.11 -34.88
CA ILE A 231 23.63 -7.03 -35.55
C ILE A 231 23.84 -6.57 -37.00
N ASP A 232 22.76 -6.25 -37.72
CA ASP A 232 22.83 -5.80 -39.11
C ASP A 232 23.47 -4.40 -39.23
N ALA A 233 23.11 -3.46 -38.35
CA ALA A 233 23.59 -2.08 -38.40
C ALA A 233 24.94 -1.83 -37.70
N SER A 234 25.46 -2.83 -36.99
CA SER A 234 26.57 -2.74 -36.02
C SER A 234 26.32 -1.80 -34.83
N LEU A 235 26.89 -2.14 -33.67
CA LEU A 235 26.83 -1.29 -32.45
C LEU A 235 27.92 -0.22 -32.50
N TRP A 236 27.55 1.07 -32.40
CA TRP A 236 28.53 2.17 -32.43
C TRP A 236 29.15 2.38 -31.06
N GLN A 237 30.47 2.32 -30.96
CA GLN A 237 31.20 2.31 -29.69
C GLN A 237 31.97 3.60 -29.41
N SER A 238 32.24 4.44 -30.41
CA SER A 238 32.93 5.72 -30.26
C SER A 238 32.13 6.86 -30.89
N ASN A 239 32.38 8.10 -30.43
CA ASN A 239 31.72 9.28 -31.00
C ASN A 239 32.06 9.43 -32.50
N GLN A 240 33.32 9.16 -32.89
CA GLN A 240 33.75 9.15 -34.30
C GLN A 240 32.93 8.16 -35.15
N GLN A 241 32.67 6.95 -34.65
CA GLN A 241 31.85 5.96 -35.37
C GLN A 241 30.40 6.42 -35.55
N VAL A 242 29.87 7.25 -34.64
CA VAL A 242 28.52 7.82 -34.82
C VAL A 242 28.55 8.84 -35.96
N ASP A 243 29.51 9.77 -35.96
CA ASP A 243 29.63 10.78 -37.03
C ASP A 243 29.84 10.10 -38.40
N ASP A 244 30.78 9.15 -38.50
CA ASP A 244 31.04 8.40 -39.74
C ASP A 244 29.80 7.67 -40.28
N LYS A 245 28.98 7.11 -39.37
CA LYS A 245 27.75 6.38 -39.74
C LYS A 245 26.58 7.31 -40.04
N MET A 246 26.55 8.50 -39.45
CA MET A 246 25.57 9.53 -39.78
C MET A 246 25.82 10.13 -41.16
N ASP A 247 27.09 10.29 -41.54
CA ASP A 247 27.50 10.80 -42.84
C ASP A 247 27.18 9.82 -43.98
N GLN A 248 27.15 8.51 -43.67
CA GLN A 248 26.74 7.45 -44.60
C GLN A 248 25.22 7.38 -44.84
N CYS A 249 24.39 8.01 -44.00
CA CYS A 249 22.94 8.02 -44.17
C CYS A 249 22.50 9.16 -45.11
N GLU A 250 21.67 8.83 -46.09
CA GLU A 250 21.23 9.77 -47.14
C GLU A 250 20.07 10.67 -46.68
N SER A 251 19.34 10.28 -45.63
CA SER A 251 18.16 10.99 -45.15
C SER A 251 18.17 11.26 -43.65
N ASP A 252 17.72 12.44 -43.23
CA ASP A 252 17.51 12.78 -41.82
C ASP A 252 16.55 11.81 -41.11
N ARG A 253 15.60 11.23 -41.85
CA ARG A 253 14.68 10.21 -41.31
C ARG A 253 15.42 8.92 -40.96
N GLU A 254 16.40 8.54 -41.76
CA GLU A 254 17.23 7.36 -41.57
C GLU A 254 18.20 7.56 -40.40
N ARG A 255 18.87 8.72 -40.35
CA ARG A 255 19.71 9.17 -39.22
C ARG A 255 18.96 9.11 -37.90
N TYR A 256 17.75 9.66 -37.86
CA TYR A 256 16.89 9.62 -36.69
C TYR A 256 16.55 8.18 -36.26
N GLN A 257 16.19 7.32 -37.21
CA GLN A 257 15.80 5.94 -36.90
C GLN A 257 17.00 5.10 -36.43
N ALA A 258 18.17 5.30 -37.01
CA ALA A 258 19.42 4.65 -36.61
C ALA A 258 19.81 5.07 -35.18
N CYS A 259 19.84 6.37 -34.87
CA CYS A 259 20.06 6.89 -33.51
C CYS A 259 19.04 6.32 -32.51
N LYS A 260 17.76 6.29 -32.88
CA LYS A 260 16.69 5.76 -32.03
C LYS A 260 16.88 4.27 -31.73
N ASN A 261 17.27 3.48 -32.72
CA ASN A 261 17.52 2.05 -32.55
C ASN A 261 18.74 1.82 -31.62
N GLN A 262 19.82 2.57 -31.81
CA GLN A 262 21.02 2.52 -30.95
C GLN A 262 20.71 2.88 -29.49
N ILE A 263 19.98 3.98 -29.25
CA ILE A 263 19.57 4.40 -27.90
C ILE A 263 18.65 3.36 -27.26
N LYS A 264 17.67 2.82 -27.99
CA LYS A 264 16.77 1.79 -27.47
C LYS A 264 17.50 0.51 -27.11
N PHE A 265 18.43 0.06 -27.96
CA PHE A 265 19.22 -1.13 -27.68
C PHE A 265 20.07 -0.96 -26.42
N ARG A 266 20.77 0.18 -26.29
CA ARG A 266 21.58 0.49 -25.10
C ARG A 266 20.76 0.54 -23.82
N ARG A 267 19.53 1.06 -23.86
CA ARG A 267 18.63 1.14 -22.68
C ARG A 267 17.91 -0.16 -22.36
N GLU A 268 17.33 -0.83 -23.36
CA GLU A 268 16.44 -1.98 -23.16
C GLU A 268 17.18 -3.32 -23.13
N VAL A 269 18.28 -3.45 -23.87
CA VAL A 269 19.09 -4.68 -23.97
C VAL A 269 20.33 -4.60 -23.08
N LEU A 270 21.13 -3.53 -23.20
CA LEU A 270 22.39 -3.38 -22.42
C LEU A 270 22.19 -2.77 -21.02
N HIS A 271 20.97 -2.33 -20.68
CA HIS A 271 20.63 -1.76 -19.38
C HIS A 271 21.49 -0.55 -18.98
N GLN A 272 21.92 0.26 -19.96
CA GLN A 272 22.61 1.52 -19.72
C GLN A 272 21.57 2.61 -19.49
N TYR A 273 21.59 3.24 -18.31
CA TYR A 273 20.69 4.32 -17.92
C TYR A 273 21.49 5.56 -17.51
N LEU A 274 21.12 6.72 -18.04
CA LEU A 274 21.64 8.01 -17.58
C LEU A 274 20.89 8.48 -16.31
N PRO A 275 21.49 9.33 -15.46
CA PRO A 275 20.85 9.84 -14.24
C PRO A 275 19.48 10.53 -14.47
N ASP A 276 19.28 11.15 -15.64
CA ASP A 276 18.03 11.83 -16.06
C ASP A 276 17.19 11.06 -17.10
N ASP A 277 17.46 9.76 -17.30
CA ASP A 277 16.95 8.99 -18.44
C ASP A 277 15.41 8.81 -18.49
N LYS A 278 14.71 9.05 -17.37
CA LYS A 278 13.23 9.06 -17.31
C LYS A 278 12.60 10.27 -18.03
N LYS A 279 13.37 11.32 -18.34
CA LYS A 279 12.88 12.55 -18.99
C LYS A 279 13.04 12.54 -20.52
N ILE A 280 13.79 11.59 -21.08
CA ILE A 280 14.09 11.58 -22.51
C ILE A 280 12.97 10.85 -23.27
N LYS A 281 12.01 11.62 -23.77
CA LYS A 281 11.00 11.17 -24.72
C LYS A 281 11.52 11.31 -26.15
N PHE A 282 11.19 10.34 -27.01
CA PHE A 282 11.46 10.37 -28.45
C PHE A 282 10.51 11.31 -29.22
N SER A 283 9.53 11.90 -28.53
CA SER A 283 8.65 12.93 -29.05
C SER A 283 8.22 13.86 -27.92
N ASP A 284 8.14 15.16 -28.23
CA ASP A 284 7.56 16.17 -27.34
C ASP A 284 6.32 16.73 -28.03
N GLN A 285 5.17 16.70 -27.32
CA GLN A 285 3.88 17.22 -27.81
C GLN A 285 3.44 16.72 -29.21
N GLY A 286 3.81 15.49 -29.59
CA GLY A 286 3.43 14.90 -30.88
C GLY A 286 4.41 15.18 -32.03
N ALA A 287 5.37 16.09 -31.85
CA ALA A 287 6.46 16.32 -32.81
C ALA A 287 7.66 15.41 -32.52
N LYS A 288 8.31 14.91 -33.59
CA LYS A 288 9.55 14.13 -33.49
C LYS A 288 10.68 15.06 -33.03
N LYS A 289 11.55 14.59 -32.14
CA LYS A 289 12.78 15.33 -31.81
C LYS A 289 13.69 15.39 -33.02
N ASP A 290 14.45 16.48 -33.11
CA ASP A 290 15.48 16.62 -34.13
C ASP A 290 16.58 15.56 -33.95
N TRP A 291 17.18 15.11 -35.05
CA TRP A 291 18.18 14.05 -35.06
C TRP A 291 19.48 14.48 -34.38
N THR A 292 19.80 15.78 -34.42
CA THR A 292 20.95 16.39 -33.72
C THR A 292 20.87 16.19 -32.21
N ALA A 293 19.70 16.45 -31.61
CA ALA A 293 19.44 16.22 -30.19
C ALA A 293 19.47 14.72 -29.82
N MET A 294 19.18 13.82 -30.76
CA MET A 294 19.34 12.37 -30.53
C MET A 294 20.80 11.94 -30.59
N ARG A 295 21.61 12.51 -31.48
CA ARG A 295 23.04 12.27 -31.56
C ARG A 295 23.75 12.67 -30.28
N ASP A 296 23.47 13.87 -29.75
CA ASP A 296 24.09 14.36 -28.52
C ASP A 296 23.73 13.49 -27.31
N HIS A 297 22.52 12.91 -27.28
CA HIS A 297 22.15 11.92 -26.27
C HIS A 297 22.90 10.60 -26.44
N LEU A 298 23.09 10.13 -27.68
CA LEU A 298 23.85 8.92 -27.94
C LEU A 298 25.32 9.08 -27.51
N TYR A 299 25.92 10.26 -27.68
CA TYR A 299 27.24 10.59 -27.13
C TYR A 299 27.31 10.44 -25.63
N LYS A 300 26.33 10.98 -24.89
CA LYS A 300 26.27 10.80 -23.44
C LYS A 300 26.20 9.32 -23.03
N PHE A 301 25.49 8.47 -23.78
CA PHE A 301 25.47 7.02 -23.53
C PHE A 301 26.82 6.35 -23.81
N ILE A 302 27.51 6.74 -24.90
CA ILE A 302 28.81 6.20 -25.29
C ILE A 302 29.89 6.63 -24.30
N GLU A 303 29.92 7.91 -23.91
CA GLU A 303 30.86 8.46 -22.93
C GLU A 303 30.66 7.86 -21.55
N ALA A 304 29.41 7.69 -21.10
CA ALA A 304 29.11 7.00 -19.85
C ALA A 304 29.60 5.54 -19.88
N ALA A 305 29.44 4.83 -21.00
CA ALA A 305 29.94 3.47 -21.15
C ALA A 305 31.48 3.39 -21.19
N SER A 306 32.13 4.32 -21.88
CA SER A 306 33.59 4.40 -21.98
C SER A 306 34.25 4.82 -20.67
N SER A 307 33.61 5.71 -19.88
CA SER A 307 34.04 6.08 -18.52
C SER A 307 34.02 4.89 -17.57
N VAL A 308 33.00 4.02 -17.68
CA VAL A 308 32.95 2.75 -16.92
C VAL A 308 34.05 1.78 -17.36
N ALA A 309 34.38 1.73 -18.65
CA ALA A 309 35.43 0.86 -19.19
C ALA A 309 36.88 1.33 -18.87
N SER A 310 37.08 2.64 -18.69
CA SER A 310 38.38 3.25 -18.35
C SER A 310 38.62 3.38 -16.84
N SER A 311 37.58 3.22 -16.02
CA SER A 311 37.71 3.02 -14.58
C SER A 311 38.13 1.58 -14.28
N LYS A 312 39.44 1.30 -14.28
CA LYS A 312 39.99 -0.01 -13.89
C LYS A 312 39.77 -0.39 -12.42
N TYR A 313 39.16 0.47 -11.61
CA TYR A 313 38.84 0.17 -10.21
C TYR A 313 37.56 0.89 -9.77
N VAL A 314 36.66 0.15 -9.10
CA VAL A 314 35.51 0.62 -8.28
C VAL A 314 34.28 1.08 -9.11
N CYS A 315 33.04 0.57 -8.97
CA CYS A 315 32.40 -0.15 -7.88
C CYS A 315 31.22 -1.01 -8.40
N LEU A 316 31.25 -2.29 -8.06
CA LEU A 316 30.06 -3.15 -7.94
C LEU A 316 29.16 -2.58 -6.82
N HIS A 317 28.41 -1.51 -7.10
CA HIS A 317 27.46 -0.97 -6.12
C HIS A 317 26.09 -0.63 -6.70
N VAL A 318 25.56 -1.45 -7.61
CA VAL A 318 24.10 -1.62 -7.73
C VAL A 318 23.71 -3.03 -8.21
N PHE A 319 24.33 -4.11 -7.72
CA PHE A 319 23.77 -5.46 -7.86
C PHE A 319 24.24 -6.32 -6.69
N PRO A 320 23.36 -6.54 -5.69
CA PRO A 320 22.82 -7.89 -5.55
C PRO A 320 21.35 -7.97 -5.11
N TRP A 321 20.51 -6.95 -5.26
CA TRP A 321 19.10 -7.08 -4.83
C TRP A 321 18.28 -8.02 -5.73
N GLN A 322 18.53 -8.06 -7.04
CA GLN A 322 17.79 -8.97 -7.93
C GLN A 322 18.23 -10.44 -7.79
N TYR A 323 19.51 -10.68 -7.47
CA TYR A 323 20.02 -12.02 -7.22
C TYR A 323 19.57 -12.52 -5.85
N ILE A 324 19.64 -11.70 -4.79
CA ILE A 324 19.11 -12.05 -3.47
C ILE A 324 17.60 -12.30 -3.51
N ILE A 325 16.80 -11.53 -4.27
CA ILE A 325 15.36 -11.78 -4.41
C ILE A 325 15.10 -13.10 -5.15
N ASN A 326 15.83 -13.40 -6.23
CA ASN A 326 15.68 -14.67 -6.93
C ASN A 326 16.18 -15.86 -6.10
N THR A 327 17.26 -15.72 -5.33
CA THR A 327 17.73 -16.77 -4.42
C THR A 327 16.78 -16.94 -3.24
N ILE A 328 16.16 -15.88 -2.71
CA ILE A 328 15.13 -15.96 -1.67
C ILE A 328 13.84 -16.60 -2.21
N VAL A 329 13.43 -16.31 -3.44
CA VAL A 329 12.25 -16.95 -4.07
C VAL A 329 12.52 -18.43 -4.32
N ILE A 330 13.71 -18.79 -4.83
CA ILE A 330 14.12 -20.19 -5.05
C ILE A 330 14.31 -20.94 -3.72
N LEU A 331 14.85 -20.29 -2.68
CA LEU A 331 14.96 -20.87 -1.34
C LEU A 331 13.60 -21.02 -0.66
N LYS A 332 12.65 -20.10 -0.90
CA LYS A 332 11.27 -20.21 -0.40
C LYS A 332 10.51 -21.35 -1.06
N ASP A 333 10.68 -21.55 -2.37
CA ASP A 333 10.06 -22.68 -3.08
C ASP A 333 10.71 -24.02 -2.72
N LYS A 334 12.03 -24.05 -2.48
CA LYS A 334 12.72 -25.25 -1.97
C LYS A 334 12.38 -25.56 -0.52
N LEU A 335 12.25 -24.56 0.37
CA LEU A 335 11.80 -24.74 1.76
C LEU A 335 10.34 -25.17 1.84
N HIS A 336 9.47 -24.64 0.97
CA HIS A 336 8.07 -25.06 0.90
C HIS A 336 7.93 -26.50 0.37
N SER A 337 8.78 -26.90 -0.60
CA SER A 337 8.87 -28.29 -1.06
C SER A 337 9.44 -29.23 0.02
N PHE A 338 10.46 -28.81 0.76
CA PHE A 338 11.07 -29.61 1.83
C PHE A 338 10.16 -29.79 3.05
N CYS A 339 9.39 -28.75 3.43
CA CYS A 339 8.39 -28.85 4.50
C CYS A 339 7.18 -29.71 4.08
N CYS A 340 6.73 -29.66 2.83
CA CYS A 340 5.62 -30.50 2.35
C CYS A 340 6.02 -31.99 2.20
N VAL A 341 7.29 -32.29 1.91
CA VAL A 341 7.78 -33.67 1.77
C VAL A 341 8.07 -34.31 3.14
N ASN A 342 8.58 -33.56 4.11
CA ASN A 342 8.86 -34.11 5.45
C ASN A 342 7.61 -34.23 6.35
N LEU A 343 6.58 -33.40 6.17
CA LEU A 343 5.30 -33.58 6.89
C LEU A 343 4.54 -34.84 6.43
N LYS A 344 4.81 -35.35 5.22
CA LYS A 344 4.22 -36.59 4.73
C LYS A 344 4.93 -37.85 5.23
N LYS A 345 6.20 -37.75 5.65
CA LYS A 345 6.99 -38.84 6.25
C LYS A 345 6.88 -38.93 7.78
N ILE A 346 6.21 -37.98 8.42
CA ILE A 346 5.96 -37.95 9.87
C ILE A 346 4.52 -38.37 10.20
N VAL A 347 3.65 -38.52 9.20
CA VAL A 347 2.23 -38.88 9.33
C VAL A 347 1.91 -40.28 8.79
N ASP A 348 2.88 -40.94 8.15
CA ASP A 348 2.90 -42.39 7.90
C ASP A 348 3.91 -43.03 8.86
#